data_AF-A0A6G1W189-F1
#
_entry.id   AF-A0A6G1W189-F1
#
_cell.length_a   1.000
_cell.length_b   1.000
_cell.length_c   1.000
_cell.angle_alpha   90.00
_cell.angle_beta   90.00
_cell.angle_gamma   90.00
#
_symmetry.space_group_name_H-M   'P 1'
#
loop_
_entity.id
_entity.type
_entity.pdbx_description
1 polymer ?
#
loop_
_entity_poly.entity_id
_entity_poly.type
_entity_poly.pdbx_seq_one_letter_code
_entity_poly.pdbx_strand_id
1 'polypeptide(L)'
;MTNSTSENIESLPAKELYEASISRSEHAPQSKIVSEFVLDALVNSSGESAQIRELRASIRKAIDEANDDKAHDLMSELKKIKDAEQDNASALAEISSKFSIAQILSSFRTDPAFEEIVYGLALKVLNQTDKALKEPASKTKTPRVKKEAEIFVITKDSGESAILAMRMGRGATILSQDAEAFALLGFAIEKDEDGKEVLSPSTFTDKTGAEHAASRKAIVTAIESQIAFEGYTIAAQQ
;
A
#
# COMPACT_ATOMS: atom_id res chain seq x y z
N MET A 1 -16.85 20.84 -35.17
CA MET A 1 -15.89 19.86 -34.63
C MET A 1 -15.74 20.20 -33.16
N THR A 2 -16.03 19.39 -32.16
CA THR A 2 -16.39 17.98 -31.98
C THR A 2 -16.89 17.90 -30.53
N ASN A 3 -17.93 17.13 -30.21
CA ASN A 3 -17.85 16.12 -29.15
C ASN A 3 -19.17 15.34 -29.07
N SER A 4 -19.35 14.41 -30.00
CA SER A 4 -20.45 13.43 -29.97
C SER A 4 -19.95 12.18 -29.24
N THR A 5 -19.74 12.26 -27.92
CA THR A 5 -19.25 11.12 -27.12
C THR A 5 -20.07 10.87 -25.85
N SER A 6 -21.28 11.41 -25.76
CA SER A 6 -22.13 11.28 -24.56
C SER A 6 -23.33 10.34 -24.71
N GLU A 7 -23.51 9.68 -25.86
CA GLU A 7 -24.74 8.90 -26.12
C GLU A 7 -24.57 7.38 -26.29
N ASN A 8 -23.38 6.79 -26.05
CA ASN A 8 -23.18 5.37 -26.40
C ASN A 8 -22.51 4.51 -25.32
N ILE A 9 -22.68 4.85 -24.04
CA ILE A 9 -22.16 4.02 -22.93
C ILE A 9 -23.27 3.12 -22.38
N GLU A 10 -24.54 3.52 -22.40
CA GLU A 10 -25.66 2.77 -21.81
C GLU A 10 -26.06 1.46 -22.53
N SER A 11 -25.48 1.17 -23.71
CA SER A 11 -25.75 -0.05 -24.49
C SER A 11 -24.63 -1.10 -24.46
N LEU A 12 -23.55 -0.87 -23.70
CA LEU A 12 -22.43 -1.81 -23.63
C LEU A 12 -22.77 -3.00 -22.71
N PRO A 13 -22.23 -4.21 -22.98
CA PRO A 13 -22.39 -5.35 -22.08
C PRO A 13 -21.79 -5.05 -20.70
N ALA A 14 -22.37 -5.65 -19.65
CA ALA A 14 -22.03 -5.35 -18.25
C ALA A 14 -20.52 -5.46 -17.93
N LYS A 15 -19.80 -6.37 -18.57
CA LYS A 15 -18.34 -6.50 -18.44
C LYS A 15 -17.61 -5.28 -18.98
N GLU A 16 -17.95 -4.82 -20.19
CA GLU A 16 -17.31 -3.66 -20.82
C GLU A 16 -17.68 -2.36 -20.09
N LEU A 17 -18.92 -2.26 -19.59
CA LEU A 17 -19.34 -1.19 -18.70
C LEU A 17 -18.51 -1.15 -17.42
N TYR A 18 -18.29 -2.30 -16.79
CA TYR A 18 -17.47 -2.42 -15.59
C TYR A 18 -16.01 -2.02 -15.86
N GLU A 19 -15.39 -2.56 -16.90
CA GLU A 19 -14.00 -2.25 -17.29
C GLU A 19 -13.82 -0.77 -17.66
N ALA A 20 -14.78 -0.18 -18.38
CA ALA A 20 -14.79 1.24 -18.67
C ALA A 20 -14.95 2.09 -17.40
N SER A 21 -15.81 1.66 -16.47
CA SER A 21 -16.07 2.40 -15.22
C SER A 21 -14.89 2.34 -14.26
N ILE A 22 -14.22 1.19 -14.11
CA ILE A 22 -13.06 1.05 -13.22
C ILE A 22 -11.83 1.81 -13.75
N SER A 23 -11.71 1.99 -15.07
CA SER A 23 -10.67 2.82 -15.69
C SER A 23 -10.89 4.32 -15.49
N ARG A 24 -12.14 4.76 -15.28
CA ARG A 24 -12.46 6.16 -15.00
C ARG A 24 -12.09 6.47 -13.54
N SER A 25 -11.51 7.65 -13.31
CA SER A 25 -11.07 8.10 -11.98
C SER A 25 -12.24 8.48 -11.04
N GLU A 26 -13.48 8.19 -11.43
CA GLU A 26 -14.70 8.66 -10.77
C GLU A 26 -15.11 7.80 -9.56
N HIS A 27 -14.63 6.55 -9.49
CA HIS A 27 -14.89 5.67 -8.35
C HIS A 27 -13.79 5.75 -7.30
N ALA A 28 -14.19 5.80 -6.03
CA ALA A 28 -13.26 5.75 -4.90
C ALA A 28 -12.40 4.47 -4.96
N PRO A 29 -11.11 4.53 -4.56
CA PRO A 29 -10.22 3.36 -4.59
C PRO A 29 -10.81 2.14 -3.84
N GLN A 30 -11.49 2.38 -2.73
CA GLN A 30 -12.15 1.33 -1.95
C GLN A 30 -13.29 0.65 -2.72
N SER A 31 -14.06 1.39 -3.53
CA SER A 31 -15.13 0.81 -4.37
C SER A 31 -14.54 -0.13 -5.43
N LYS A 32 -13.35 0.18 -5.95
CA LYS A 32 -12.63 -0.70 -6.88
C LYS A 32 -12.23 -2.01 -6.20
N ILE A 33 -11.67 -1.94 -4.98
CA ILE A 33 -11.28 -3.11 -4.17
C ILE A 33 -12.48 -4.03 -3.89
N VAL A 34 -13.61 -3.45 -3.45
CA VAL A 34 -14.84 -4.24 -3.18
C VAL A 34 -15.34 -4.93 -4.46
N SER A 35 -15.28 -4.25 -5.61
CA SER A 35 -15.74 -4.82 -6.87
C SER A 35 -14.84 -5.93 -7.41
N GLU A 36 -13.52 -5.77 -7.28
CA GLU A 36 -12.53 -6.79 -7.67
C GLU A 36 -12.68 -8.04 -6.80
N PHE A 37 -12.96 -7.86 -5.51
CA PHE A 37 -13.22 -8.97 -4.59
C PHE A 37 -14.43 -9.82 -5.01
N VAL A 38 -15.51 -9.18 -5.47
CA VAL A 38 -16.71 -9.90 -5.95
C VAL A 38 -16.38 -10.73 -7.19
N LEU A 39 -15.59 -10.15 -8.11
CA LEU A 39 -15.13 -10.87 -9.29
C LEU A 39 -14.17 -12.01 -8.92
N ASP A 40 -13.25 -11.81 -7.99
CA ASP A 40 -12.35 -12.86 -7.52
C ASP A 40 -13.12 -14.05 -6.92
N ALA A 41 -14.12 -13.77 -6.09
CA ALA A 41 -14.95 -14.80 -5.47
C ALA A 41 -15.81 -15.58 -6.47
N LEU A 42 -16.27 -14.96 -7.57
CA LEU A 42 -17.18 -15.59 -8.55
C LEU A 42 -16.47 -16.12 -9.82
N VAL A 43 -15.36 -15.50 -10.22
CA VAL A 43 -14.65 -15.78 -11.47
C VAL A 43 -13.36 -16.55 -11.23
N ASN A 44 -12.59 -16.20 -10.20
CA ASN A 44 -11.32 -16.88 -9.88
C ASN A 44 -11.50 -18.05 -8.90
N SER A 45 -12.72 -18.28 -8.40
CA SER A 45 -13.05 -19.52 -7.69
C SER A 45 -13.10 -20.74 -8.62
N SER A 46 -12.95 -20.55 -9.94
CA SER A 46 -12.96 -21.65 -10.91
C SER A 46 -11.58 -22.29 -11.09
N GLY A 47 -11.46 -23.54 -10.64
CA GLY A 47 -11.37 -24.60 -11.65
C GLY A 47 -10.16 -25.53 -11.61
N GLU A 48 -9.11 -25.25 -10.85
CA GLU A 48 -8.10 -26.27 -10.58
C GLU A 48 -8.19 -26.62 -9.10
N SER A 49 -8.65 -27.84 -8.80
CA SER A 49 -8.81 -28.26 -7.41
C SER A 49 -7.46 -28.08 -6.71
N ALA A 50 -7.48 -27.55 -5.48
CA ALA A 50 -6.26 -27.46 -4.66
C ALA A 50 -5.53 -28.80 -4.62
N GLN A 51 -6.28 -29.90 -4.72
CA GLN A 51 -5.78 -31.27 -4.79
C GLN A 51 -4.91 -31.50 -6.04
N ILE A 52 -5.25 -30.99 -7.23
CA ILE A 52 -4.39 -31.14 -8.43
C ILE A 52 -3.06 -30.41 -8.26
N ARG A 53 -3.09 -29.23 -7.64
CA ARG A 53 -1.86 -28.47 -7.36
C ARG A 53 -0.97 -29.18 -6.35
N GLU A 54 -1.57 -29.70 -5.27
CA GLU A 54 -0.87 -30.49 -4.25
C GLU A 54 -0.33 -31.80 -4.82
N LEU A 55 -1.08 -32.48 -5.69
CA LEU A 55 -0.65 -33.73 -6.32
C LEU A 55 0.54 -33.49 -7.27
N ARG A 56 0.51 -32.41 -8.06
CA ARG A 56 1.66 -32.02 -8.90
C ARG A 56 2.90 -31.68 -8.08
N ALA A 57 2.74 -31.00 -6.95
CA ALA A 57 3.84 -30.72 -6.04
C ALA A 57 4.42 -32.01 -5.43
N SER A 58 3.54 -32.96 -5.07
CA SER A 58 3.92 -34.26 -4.51
C SER A 58 4.63 -35.16 -5.52
N ILE A 59 4.21 -35.13 -6.79
CA ILE A 59 4.87 -35.82 -7.90
C ILE A 59 6.28 -35.25 -8.11
N ARG A 60 6.44 -33.93 -8.16
CA ARG A 60 7.77 -33.30 -8.29
C ARG A 60 8.69 -33.72 -7.16
N LYS A 61 8.20 -33.67 -5.92
CA LYS A 61 8.95 -34.11 -4.75
C LYS A 61 9.35 -35.58 -4.83
N ALA A 62 8.46 -36.47 -5.26
CA ALA A 62 8.77 -37.89 -5.42
C ALA A 62 9.84 -38.15 -6.50
N ILE A 63 9.81 -37.37 -7.60
CA ILE A 63 10.84 -37.40 -8.66
C ILE A 63 12.17 -36.88 -8.12
N ASP A 64 12.17 -35.76 -7.38
CA ASP A 64 13.38 -35.18 -6.78
C ASP A 64 14.01 -36.12 -5.73
N GLU A 65 13.20 -36.92 -5.05
CA GLU A 65 13.61 -37.96 -4.10
C GLU A 65 13.99 -39.29 -4.78
N ALA A 66 13.97 -39.37 -6.12
CA ALA A 66 14.20 -40.58 -6.91
C ALA A 66 13.31 -41.78 -6.49
N ASN A 67 12.09 -41.49 -6.03
CA ASN A 67 11.09 -42.48 -5.64
C ASN A 67 10.09 -42.70 -6.78
N ASP A 68 10.52 -43.47 -7.77
CA ASP A 68 9.79 -43.70 -9.02
C ASP A 68 8.43 -44.38 -8.81
N ASP A 69 8.35 -45.35 -7.88
CA ASP A 69 7.11 -46.06 -7.56
C ASP A 69 6.04 -45.07 -7.05
N LYS A 70 6.42 -44.20 -6.11
CA LYS A 70 5.53 -43.18 -5.56
C LYS A 70 5.15 -42.12 -6.58
N ALA A 71 6.07 -41.74 -7.46
CA ALA A 71 5.79 -40.81 -8.55
C ALA A 71 4.75 -41.40 -9.53
N HIS A 72 4.88 -42.69 -9.87
CA HIS A 72 3.95 -43.39 -10.75
C HIS A 72 2.54 -43.51 -10.15
N ASP A 73 2.42 -43.84 -8.87
CA ASP A 73 1.12 -43.91 -8.19
C ASP A 73 0.40 -42.55 -8.19
N LEU A 74 1.13 -41.48 -7.85
CA LEU A 74 0.59 -40.12 -7.84
C LEU A 74 0.22 -39.63 -9.26
N MET A 75 0.97 -40.02 -10.29
CA MET A 75 0.62 -39.71 -11.69
C MET A 75 -0.64 -40.45 -12.15
N SER A 76 -0.86 -41.68 -11.68
CA SER A 76 -2.08 -42.44 -11.96
C SER A 76 -3.31 -41.76 -11.33
N GLU A 77 -3.16 -41.28 -10.09
CA GLU A 77 -4.18 -40.50 -9.40
C GLU A 77 -4.46 -39.17 -10.12
N LEU A 78 -3.41 -38.47 -10.58
CA LEU A 78 -3.56 -37.24 -11.36
C LEU A 78 -4.35 -37.48 -12.64
N LYS A 79 -4.05 -38.59 -13.34
CA LYS A 79 -4.74 -38.97 -14.56
C LYS A 79 -6.23 -39.22 -14.30
N LYS A 80 -6.58 -39.98 -13.26
CA LYS A 80 -7.98 -40.24 -12.89
C LYS A 80 -8.74 -38.95 -12.63
N ILE A 81 -8.14 -38.02 -11.88
CA ILE A 81 -8.77 -36.72 -11.59
C ILE A 81 -8.95 -35.92 -12.89
N LYS A 82 -7.94 -35.92 -13.77
CA LYS A 82 -8.00 -35.18 -15.05
C LYS A 82 -9.05 -35.76 -16.01
N ASP A 83 -9.15 -37.08 -16.09
CA ASP A 83 -10.17 -37.75 -16.90
C ASP A 83 -11.57 -37.43 -16.33
N ALA A 84 -11.73 -37.45 -15.01
CA ALA A 84 -12.97 -37.04 -14.35
C ALA A 84 -13.30 -35.53 -14.55
N GLU A 85 -12.31 -34.65 -14.58
CA GLU A 85 -12.50 -33.23 -14.92
C GLU A 85 -12.96 -33.05 -16.36
N GLN A 86 -12.42 -33.83 -17.30
CA GLN A 86 -12.83 -33.80 -18.70
C GLN A 86 -14.27 -34.31 -18.87
N ASP A 87 -14.64 -35.37 -18.16
CA ASP A 87 -16.01 -35.88 -18.14
C ASP A 87 -16.98 -34.87 -17.50
N ASN A 88 -16.59 -34.25 -16.38
CA ASN A 88 -17.35 -33.18 -15.75
C ASN A 88 -17.51 -31.96 -16.67
N ALA A 89 -16.45 -31.54 -17.36
CA ALA A 89 -16.51 -30.44 -18.31
C ALA A 89 -17.48 -30.74 -19.46
N SER A 90 -17.49 -31.98 -19.95
CA SER A 90 -18.40 -32.43 -21.00
C SER A 90 -19.86 -32.44 -20.52
N ALA A 91 -20.12 -32.95 -19.32
CA ALA A 91 -21.45 -32.92 -18.70
C ALA A 91 -21.95 -31.48 -18.45
N LEU A 92 -21.07 -30.59 -17.98
CA LEU A 92 -21.39 -29.18 -17.78
C LEU A 92 -21.69 -28.48 -19.11
N ALA A 93 -20.95 -28.77 -20.18
CA ALA A 93 -21.23 -28.26 -21.51
C ALA A 93 -22.62 -28.70 -22.00
N GLU A 94 -22.98 -29.96 -21.79
CA GLU A 94 -24.31 -30.48 -22.13
C GLU A 94 -25.43 -29.78 -21.35
N ILE A 95 -25.26 -29.59 -20.03
CA ILE A 95 -26.22 -28.85 -19.19
C ILE A 95 -26.37 -27.41 -19.69
N SER A 96 -25.26 -26.72 -19.98
CA SER A 96 -25.27 -25.33 -20.47
C SER A 96 -25.93 -25.18 -21.84
N SER A 97 -25.94 -26.24 -22.66
CA SER A 97 -26.62 -26.25 -23.96
C SER A 97 -28.14 -26.41 -23.84
N LYS A 98 -28.62 -27.04 -22.76
CA LYS A 98 -30.04 -27.37 -22.54
C LYS A 98 -30.78 -26.33 -21.71
N PHE A 99 -30.09 -25.65 -20.80
CA PHE A 99 -30.70 -24.72 -19.85
C PHE A 99 -29.97 -23.38 -19.87
N SER A 100 -30.74 -22.29 -19.79
CA SER A 100 -30.15 -20.97 -19.57
C SER A 100 -29.47 -20.90 -18.21
N ILE A 101 -28.43 -20.07 -18.07
CA ILE A 101 -27.74 -19.89 -16.79
C ILE A 101 -28.71 -19.45 -15.66
N ALA A 102 -29.74 -18.66 -15.99
CA ALA A 102 -30.76 -18.25 -15.04
C ALA A 102 -31.59 -19.44 -14.51
N GLN A 103 -31.94 -20.39 -15.40
CA GLN A 103 -32.65 -21.61 -15.00
C GLN A 103 -31.75 -22.51 -14.14
N ILE A 104 -30.48 -22.66 -14.51
CA ILE A 104 -29.49 -23.43 -13.73
C ILE A 104 -29.34 -22.81 -12.34
N LEU A 105 -29.12 -21.50 -12.22
CA LEU A 105 -29.02 -20.83 -10.93
C LEU A 105 -30.31 -20.94 -10.11
N SER A 106 -31.48 -20.88 -10.75
CA SER A 106 -32.77 -21.02 -10.07
C SER A 106 -32.98 -22.41 -9.47
N SER A 107 -32.42 -23.48 -10.06
CA SER A 107 -32.53 -24.82 -9.50
C SER A 107 -31.72 -24.99 -8.21
N PHE A 108 -30.69 -24.17 -8.00
CA PHE A 108 -29.88 -24.18 -6.77
C PHE A 108 -30.40 -23.23 -5.69
N ARG A 109 -31.53 -22.55 -5.89
CA ARG A 109 -32.03 -21.52 -4.96
C ARG A 109 -32.23 -22.02 -3.52
N THR A 110 -32.55 -23.29 -3.34
CA THR A 110 -32.75 -23.92 -2.03
C THR A 110 -31.60 -24.86 -1.65
N ASP A 111 -30.52 -24.90 -2.44
CA ASP A 111 -29.34 -25.68 -2.12
C ASP A 111 -28.53 -24.95 -1.04
N PRO A 112 -28.28 -25.59 0.13
CA PRO A 112 -27.48 -24.99 1.19
C PRO A 112 -26.09 -24.53 0.74
N ALA A 113 -25.45 -25.22 -0.21
CA ALA A 113 -24.14 -24.84 -0.71
C ALA A 113 -24.20 -23.55 -1.55
N PHE A 114 -25.26 -23.39 -2.36
CA PHE A 114 -25.49 -22.16 -3.11
C PHE A 114 -25.85 -21.01 -2.17
N GLU A 115 -26.67 -21.27 -1.15
CA GLU A 115 -27.01 -20.33 -0.10
C GLU A 115 -25.75 -19.82 0.62
N GLU A 116 -24.85 -20.71 1.00
CA GLU A 116 -23.57 -20.37 1.65
C GLU A 116 -22.70 -19.47 0.75
N ILE A 117 -22.62 -19.75 -0.55
CA ILE A 117 -21.86 -18.93 -1.50
C ILE A 117 -22.45 -17.52 -1.59
N VAL A 118 -23.77 -17.42 -1.77
CA VAL A 118 -24.47 -16.14 -1.94
C VAL A 118 -24.39 -15.29 -0.67
N TYR A 119 -24.74 -15.85 0.49
CA TYR A 119 -24.68 -15.12 1.76
C TYR A 119 -23.24 -14.90 2.22
N GLY A 120 -22.32 -15.81 1.94
CA GLY A 120 -20.89 -15.64 2.19
C GLY A 120 -20.33 -14.46 1.39
N LEU A 121 -20.68 -14.34 0.11
CA LEU A 121 -20.34 -13.19 -0.72
C LEU A 121 -20.97 -11.90 -0.19
N ALA A 122 -22.26 -11.92 0.15
CA ALA A 122 -22.95 -10.77 0.70
C ALA A 122 -22.32 -10.28 2.02
N LEU A 123 -21.99 -11.20 2.92
CA LEU A 123 -21.32 -10.90 4.19
C LEU A 123 -19.92 -10.32 3.96
N LYS A 124 -19.16 -10.88 3.00
CA LYS A 124 -17.84 -10.35 2.66
C LYS A 124 -17.91 -8.95 2.06
N VAL A 125 -18.86 -8.68 1.15
CA VAL A 125 -19.12 -7.33 0.62
C VAL A 125 -19.52 -6.37 1.74
N LEU A 126 -20.40 -6.81 2.65
CA LEU A 126 -20.81 -6.02 3.81
C LEU A 126 -19.59 -5.63 4.65
N ASN A 127 -18.78 -6.61 5.06
CA ASN A 127 -17.60 -6.37 5.89
C ASN A 127 -16.55 -5.48 5.21
N GLN A 128 -16.30 -5.68 3.92
CA GLN A 128 -15.33 -4.86 3.17
C GLN A 128 -15.83 -3.44 2.94
N THR A 129 -17.14 -3.27 2.69
CA THR A 129 -17.76 -1.95 2.59
C THR A 129 -17.70 -1.23 3.93
N ASP A 130 -18.01 -1.94 5.03
CA ASP A 130 -17.98 -1.37 6.37
C ASP A 130 -16.55 -0.96 6.78
N LYS A 131 -15.55 -1.77 6.40
CA LYS A 131 -14.12 -1.42 6.51
C LYS A 131 -13.78 -0.20 5.66
N ALA A 132 -14.19 -0.17 4.40
CA ALA A 132 -13.94 0.95 3.48
C ALA A 132 -14.56 2.28 3.95
N LEU A 133 -15.72 2.22 4.61
CA LEU A 133 -16.39 3.39 5.18
C LEU A 133 -15.71 3.88 6.46
N LYS A 134 -15.22 2.96 7.30
CA LYS A 134 -14.52 3.27 8.57
C LYS A 134 -13.06 3.67 8.36
N GLU A 135 -12.44 3.14 7.32
CA GLU A 135 -11.10 3.51 6.84
C GLU A 135 -11.26 4.36 5.57
N PRO A 136 -11.66 5.65 5.68
CA PRO A 136 -11.67 6.53 4.51
C PRO A 136 -10.27 6.46 3.92
N ALA A 137 -10.17 6.35 2.57
CA ALA A 137 -8.93 6.24 1.82
C ALA A 137 -7.86 7.16 2.42
N SER A 138 -7.14 6.61 3.39
CA SER A 138 -6.20 7.36 4.18
C SER A 138 -5.09 7.50 3.19
N LYS A 139 -4.92 8.71 2.62
CA LYS A 139 -3.66 9.15 2.03
C LYS A 139 -2.59 8.50 2.86
N THR A 140 -1.87 7.55 2.27
CA THR A 140 -1.01 6.59 2.94
C THR A 140 -0.17 7.30 4.00
N LYS A 141 -0.72 7.45 5.20
CA LYS A 141 0.04 7.68 6.40
C LYS A 141 0.35 6.26 6.78
N THR A 142 1.41 5.74 6.15
CA THR A 142 2.27 4.77 6.80
C THR A 142 2.29 5.16 8.28
N PRO A 143 2.01 4.21 9.20
CA PRO A 143 2.25 4.48 10.60
C PRO A 143 3.75 4.75 10.69
N ARG A 144 4.10 6.04 10.60
CA ARG A 144 5.44 6.51 10.86
C ARG A 144 5.57 6.18 12.32
N VAL A 145 6.30 5.09 12.59
CA VAL A 145 6.93 4.85 13.88
C VAL A 145 7.27 6.24 14.39
N LYS A 146 6.71 6.62 15.55
CA LYS A 146 7.11 7.84 16.23
C LYS A 146 8.60 7.64 16.50
N LYS A 147 9.44 7.99 15.55
CA LYS A 147 10.86 8.23 15.79
C LYS A 147 10.78 9.45 16.68
N GLU A 148 11.03 9.23 17.97
CA GLU A 148 11.22 10.31 18.92
C GLU A 148 12.14 11.32 18.24
N ALA A 149 11.75 12.60 18.28
CA ALA A 149 12.52 13.65 17.63
C ALA A 149 13.94 13.54 18.15
N GLU A 150 14.93 13.33 17.28
CA GLU A 150 16.33 13.26 17.69
C GLU A 150 16.69 14.60 18.33
N ILE A 151 16.97 14.60 19.63
CA ILE A 151 17.31 15.80 20.39
C ILE A 151 18.84 15.89 20.43
N PHE A 152 19.38 17.05 20.12
CA PHE A 152 20.80 17.32 20.17
C PHE A 152 21.09 18.40 21.22
N VAL A 153 22.21 18.26 21.92
CA VAL A 153 22.76 19.30 22.79
C VAL A 153 23.96 19.90 22.07
N ILE A 154 23.85 21.18 21.70
CA ILE A 154 24.95 21.96 21.14
C ILE A 154 25.68 22.60 22.30
N THR A 155 26.99 22.40 22.38
CA THR A 155 27.84 22.97 23.43
C THR A 155 28.96 23.79 22.80
N LYS A 156 29.09 25.04 23.23
CA LYS A 156 30.20 25.92 22.87
C LYS A 156 31.39 25.65 23.78
N ASP A 157 32.60 25.88 23.30
CA ASP A 157 33.85 25.70 24.09
C ASP A 157 33.87 26.53 25.40
N SER A 158 33.09 27.61 25.47
CA SER A 158 32.90 28.41 26.70
C SER A 158 32.06 27.72 27.78
N GLY A 159 31.46 26.57 27.48
CA GLY A 159 30.61 25.79 28.38
C GLY A 159 29.11 26.09 28.27
N GLU A 160 28.71 27.06 27.45
CA GLU A 160 27.29 27.34 27.17
C GLU A 160 26.70 26.24 26.28
N SER A 161 25.51 25.75 26.62
CA SER A 161 24.83 24.73 25.83
C SER A 161 23.36 25.04 25.60
N ALA A 162 22.83 24.54 24.49
CA ALA A 162 21.43 24.70 24.12
C ALA A 162 20.91 23.43 23.42
N ILE A 163 19.61 23.20 23.54
CA ILE A 163 18.95 22.02 22.99
C ILE A 163 18.37 22.35 21.61
N LEU A 164 18.67 21.50 20.64
CA LEU A 164 18.13 21.55 19.28
C LEU A 164 17.43 20.24 18.95
N ALA A 165 16.09 20.27 18.79
CA ALA A 165 15.33 19.07 18.43
C ALA A 165 15.11 18.94 16.93
N MET A 166 15.27 17.74 16.37
CA MET A 166 14.95 17.41 14.98
C MET A 166 13.44 17.26 14.80
N ARG A 167 12.78 18.39 14.53
CA ARG A 167 11.33 18.47 14.37
C ARG A 167 10.93 18.16 12.93
N MET A 168 9.79 17.48 12.78
CA MET A 168 9.19 17.12 11.48
C MET A 168 7.81 17.78 11.34
N GLY A 169 7.37 18.02 10.10
CA GLY A 169 6.04 18.57 9.82
C GLY A 169 5.88 20.02 10.31
N ARG A 170 4.73 20.38 10.88
CA ARG A 170 4.43 21.75 11.33
C ARG A 170 5.42 22.28 12.38
N GLY A 171 6.05 21.41 13.16
CA GLY A 171 7.08 21.80 14.12
C GLY A 171 8.41 22.20 13.47
N ALA A 172 8.68 21.76 12.23
CA ALA A 172 9.90 22.13 11.52
C ALA A 172 9.93 23.61 11.12
N THR A 173 8.76 24.23 10.91
CA THR A 173 8.62 25.63 10.47
C THR A 173 8.48 26.61 11.63
N ILE A 174 8.49 26.14 12.88
CA ILE A 174 8.43 26.98 14.08
C ILE A 174 9.84 26.99 14.68
N LEU A 175 10.65 27.96 14.28
CA LEU A 175 12.04 28.11 14.71
C LEU A 175 12.13 28.58 16.17
N SER A 176 11.13 29.33 16.64
CA SER A 176 11.03 29.84 18.02
C SER A 176 11.06 28.74 19.09
N GLN A 177 10.75 27.49 18.73
CA GLN A 177 10.85 26.34 19.63
C GLN A 177 12.29 25.97 20.02
N ASP A 178 13.29 26.39 19.25
CA ASP A 178 14.70 26.11 19.49
C ASP A 178 15.52 27.43 19.44
N ALA A 179 14.90 28.54 19.84
CA ALA A 179 15.46 29.89 19.75
C ALA A 179 16.81 30.04 20.46
N GLU A 180 16.98 29.40 21.61
CA GLU A 180 18.22 29.42 22.38
C GLU A 180 19.38 28.77 21.61
N ALA A 181 19.12 27.67 20.89
CA ALA A 181 20.13 27.00 20.08
C ALA A 181 20.53 27.82 18.86
N PHE A 182 19.56 28.46 18.20
CA PHE A 182 19.83 29.36 17.08
C PHE A 182 20.62 30.59 17.53
N ALA A 183 20.23 31.22 18.64
CA ALA A 183 20.93 32.36 19.22
C ALA A 183 22.37 32.00 19.65
N LEU A 184 22.57 30.82 20.24
CA LEU A 184 23.89 30.33 20.64
C LEU A 184 24.86 30.20 19.44
N LEU A 185 24.33 29.89 18.26
CA LEU A 185 25.06 29.78 17.00
C LEU A 185 25.14 31.11 16.22
N GLY A 186 24.58 32.20 16.74
CA GLY A 186 24.61 33.52 16.12
C GLY A 186 23.50 33.80 15.11
N PHE A 187 22.44 32.98 15.08
CA PHE A 187 21.26 33.24 14.26
C PHE A 187 20.18 33.99 15.05
N ALA A 188 19.57 34.98 14.42
CA ALA A 188 18.31 35.58 14.86
C ALA A 188 17.12 34.93 14.15
N ILE A 189 15.95 34.90 14.81
CA ILE A 189 14.70 34.46 14.19
C ILE A 189 13.90 35.70 13.83
N GLU A 190 13.63 35.87 12.54
CA GLU A 190 12.84 36.96 11.99
C GLU A 190 11.59 36.39 11.29
N LYS A 191 10.64 37.27 10.96
CA LYS A 191 9.49 36.91 10.14
C LYS A 191 9.68 37.46 8.73
N ASP A 192 9.49 36.61 7.73
CA ASP A 192 9.48 37.03 6.33
C ASP A 192 8.19 37.81 5.97
N GLU A 193 8.08 38.24 4.71
CA GLU A 193 6.92 38.99 4.19
C GLU A 193 5.59 38.21 4.30
N ASP A 194 5.65 36.88 4.38
CA ASP A 194 4.51 35.98 4.58
C ASP A 194 4.21 35.70 6.07
N GLY A 195 4.97 36.29 6.99
CA GLY A 195 4.86 36.08 8.43
C GLY A 195 5.44 34.75 8.93
N LYS A 196 6.24 34.04 8.12
CA LYS A 196 6.91 32.78 8.48
C LYS A 196 8.23 33.06 9.17
N GLU A 197 8.55 32.24 10.17
CA GLU A 197 9.82 32.34 10.88
C GLU A 197 10.98 31.86 9.99
N VAL A 198 11.99 32.71 9.83
CA VAL A 198 13.23 32.47 9.08
C VAL A 198 14.45 32.81 9.94
N LEU A 199 15.59 32.16 9.66
CA LEU A 199 16.85 32.51 10.32
C LEU A 199 17.53 33.68 9.59
N SER A 200 18.14 34.56 10.37
CA SER A 200 18.95 35.69 9.93
C SER A 200 20.32 35.58 10.60
N PRO A 201 21.40 35.29 9.85
CA PRO A 201 21.44 35.06 8.40
C PRO A 201 20.71 33.78 7.96
N SER A 202 20.21 33.77 6.72
CA SER A 202 19.48 32.62 6.14
C SER A 202 20.40 31.51 5.63
N THR A 203 21.70 31.77 5.59
CA THR A 203 22.75 30.84 5.19
C THR A 203 23.92 30.91 6.17
N PHE A 204 24.76 29.86 6.16
CA PHE A 204 26.08 29.86 6.80
C PHE A 204 27.13 29.35 5.82
N THR A 205 28.37 29.77 6.00
CA THR A 205 29.49 29.37 5.13
C THR A 205 30.30 28.27 5.80
N ASP A 206 30.70 27.25 5.04
CA ASP A 206 31.62 26.23 5.51
C ASP A 206 33.10 26.66 5.40
N LYS A 207 34.00 25.85 5.94
CA LYS A 207 35.46 26.06 5.89
C LYS A 207 36.03 26.12 4.46
N THR A 208 35.31 25.60 3.47
CA THR A 208 35.71 25.63 2.05
C THR A 208 35.20 26.87 1.32
N GLY A 209 34.40 27.72 1.98
CA GLY A 209 33.79 28.91 1.40
C GLY A 209 32.45 28.66 0.73
N ALA A 210 31.87 27.45 0.84
CA ALA A 210 30.56 27.16 0.27
C ALA A 210 29.42 27.59 1.21
N GLU A 211 28.37 28.18 0.65
CA GLU A 211 27.19 28.60 1.40
C GLU A 211 26.16 27.47 1.52
N HIS A 212 25.63 27.29 2.72
CA HIS A 212 24.63 26.30 3.07
C HIS A 212 23.40 26.99 3.64
N ALA A 213 22.20 26.51 3.33
CA ALA A 213 20.97 27.01 3.92
C ALA A 213 20.93 26.74 5.43
N ALA A 214 20.62 27.76 6.23
CA ALA A 214 20.50 27.67 7.68
C ALA A 214 19.22 26.89 8.04
N SER A 215 19.36 25.57 8.15
CA SER A 215 18.31 24.66 8.57
C SER A 215 18.81 23.76 9.69
N ARG A 216 17.91 23.26 10.56
CA ARG A 216 18.28 22.37 11.68
C ARG A 216 19.18 21.22 11.23
N LYS A 217 18.83 20.56 10.13
CA LYS A 217 19.60 19.45 9.56
C LYS A 217 20.99 19.89 9.11
N ALA A 218 21.07 20.98 8.35
CA ALA A 218 22.35 21.47 7.83
C ALA A 218 23.28 21.91 8.98
N ILE A 219 22.74 22.56 10.01
CA ILE A 219 23.48 22.98 11.20
C ILE A 219 24.03 21.77 11.96
N VAL A 220 23.18 20.77 12.27
CA VAL A 220 23.60 19.53 12.94
C VAL A 220 24.72 18.85 12.16
N THR A 221 24.52 18.60 10.86
CA THR A 221 25.52 17.96 10.01
C THR A 221 26.82 18.76 9.93
N ALA A 222 26.73 20.10 9.92
CA ALA A 222 27.91 20.95 9.85
C ALA A 222 28.76 20.91 11.12
N ILE A 223 28.12 20.85 12.30
CA ILE A 223 28.81 20.71 13.59
C ILE A 223 29.37 19.28 13.75
N GLU A 224 28.58 18.24 13.44
CA GLU A 224 29.02 16.83 13.50
C GLU A 224 30.22 16.56 12.60
N SER A 225 30.17 17.08 11.37
CA SER A 225 31.24 16.89 10.37
C SER A 225 32.38 17.90 10.52
N GLN A 226 32.28 18.82 11.49
CA GLN A 226 33.25 19.89 11.76
C GLN A 226 33.60 20.74 10.53
N ILE A 227 32.64 20.93 9.63
CA ILE A 227 32.80 21.72 8.40
C ILE A 227 32.42 23.19 8.58
N ALA A 228 31.70 23.54 9.64
CA ALA A 228 31.41 24.92 10.04
C ALA A 228 31.27 25.02 11.57
N PHE A 229 31.02 26.22 12.11
CA PHE A 229 30.81 26.49 13.55
C PHE A 229 31.99 26.02 14.43
N GLU A 230 33.18 26.59 14.20
CA GLU A 230 34.35 26.27 15.01
C GLU A 230 34.15 26.63 16.49
N GLY A 231 34.58 25.73 17.38
CA GLY A 231 34.39 25.85 18.82
C GLY A 231 32.99 25.45 19.32
N TYR A 232 32.24 24.71 18.51
CA TYR A 232 30.98 24.08 18.90
C TYR A 232 31.08 22.56 18.73
N THR A 233 30.47 21.85 19.67
CA THR A 233 30.30 20.40 19.63
C THR A 233 28.82 20.06 19.73
N ILE A 234 28.44 18.88 19.24
CA ILE A 234 27.06 18.42 19.28
C ILE A 234 27.01 16.96 19.68
N ALA A 235 26.07 16.63 20.57
CA ALA A 235 25.83 15.26 21.01
C ALA A 235 24.34 14.95 20.98
N ALA A 236 23.97 13.77 20.50
CA ALA A 236 22.61 13.27 20.62
C ALA A 236 22.28 13.01 22.09
N GLN A 237 21.17 13.56 22.56
CA GLN A 237 20.61 13.28 23.87
C GLN A 237 19.88 11.94 23.79
N GLN A 238 20.42 10.93 24.49
CA GLN A 238 19.79 9.61 24.62
C GLN A 238 18.60 9.63 25.58
#